data_AF-A0A845K0A2-F1
#
_entry.id   AF-A0A845K0A2-F1
#
_cell.length_a   1.000
_cell.length_b   1.000
_cell.length_c   1.000
_cell.angle_alpha   90.00
_cell.angle_beta   90.00
_cell.angle_gamma   90.00
#
_symmetry.space_group_name_H-M   'P 1'
#
loop_
_entity.id
_entity.type
_entity.pdbx_description
1 polymer ?
#
loop_
_entity_poly.entity_id
_entity_poly.type
_entity_poly.pdbx_seq_one_letter_code
_entity_poly.pdbx_strand_id
1 'polypeptide(L)'
;MDIDQFSDWFESRRNAHHFSIEQIPFKQLESWSFESSTGNLRHSTGKFFSIEGIWVETNAGPIHQWSQPIINQPEIGILGILAKKIDGVLHFLMQAKMEPGNIGVVQLGPTVQATRSNYTLTHKGKTPPYLDYFWDKSDSTILLDSLQ
;
A
#
# COMPACT_ATOMS: atom_id res chain seq x y z
N MET A 1 23.06 -1.24 13.59
CA MET A 1 22.98 -2.37 12.66
C MET A 1 23.81 -1.97 11.45
N ASP A 2 24.89 -2.68 11.19
CA ASP A 2 25.63 -2.52 9.93
C ASP A 2 24.90 -3.23 8.77
N ILE A 3 25.48 -3.18 7.57
CA ILE A 3 24.83 -3.70 6.36
C ILE A 3 24.71 -5.24 6.36
N ASP A 4 25.66 -5.92 6.99
CA ASP A 4 25.69 -7.39 7.05
C ASP A 4 24.63 -7.86 8.06
N GLN A 5 24.60 -7.25 9.25
CA GLN A 5 23.54 -7.48 10.25
C GLN A 5 22.14 -7.14 9.70
N PHE A 6 22.04 -6.10 8.86
CA PHE A 6 20.79 -5.77 8.17
C PHE A 6 20.39 -6.87 7.19
N SER A 7 21.33 -7.38 6.39
CA SER A 7 21.06 -8.43 5.41
C SER A 7 20.59 -9.70 6.12
N ASP A 8 21.27 -10.11 7.19
CA ASP A 8 20.88 -11.26 8.02
C ASP A 8 19.51 -11.07 8.66
N TRP A 9 19.25 -9.89 9.24
CA TRP A 9 17.93 -9.56 9.78
C TRP A 9 16.87 -9.64 8.68
N PHE A 10 17.10 -9.05 7.52
CA PHE A 10 16.11 -8.96 6.47
C PHE A 10 15.81 -10.33 5.83
N GLU A 11 16.82 -11.17 5.63
CA GLU A 11 16.64 -12.58 5.22
C GLU A 11 15.88 -13.37 6.29
N SER A 12 16.15 -13.14 7.58
CA SER A 12 15.38 -13.78 8.65
C SER A 12 13.89 -13.39 8.60
N ARG A 13 13.57 -12.13 8.25
CA ARG A 13 12.17 -11.67 8.09
C ARG A 13 11.50 -12.30 6.87
N ARG A 14 12.23 -12.48 5.77
CA ARG A 14 11.74 -13.19 4.58
C ARG A 14 11.40 -14.65 4.90
N ASN A 15 12.28 -15.33 5.63
CA ASN A 15 12.11 -16.75 5.97
C ASN A 15 11.10 -17.01 7.10
N ALA A 16 10.83 -16.02 7.96
CA ALA A 16 9.88 -16.17 9.07
C ALA A 16 8.42 -16.28 8.61
N HIS A 17 8.09 -15.84 7.39
CA HIS A 17 6.72 -15.74 6.92
C HIS A 17 6.46 -16.62 5.69
N HIS A 18 5.69 -17.69 5.89
CA HIS A 18 5.32 -18.62 4.81
C HIS A 18 4.03 -18.14 4.16
N PHE A 19 4.14 -17.40 3.07
CA PHE A 19 3.00 -17.02 2.23
C PHE A 19 3.05 -17.78 0.90
N SER A 20 1.91 -18.33 0.50
CA SER A 20 1.70 -18.84 -0.86
C SER A 20 0.87 -17.82 -1.64
N ILE A 21 1.33 -17.45 -2.83
CA ILE A 21 0.61 -16.57 -3.74
C ILE A 21 0.33 -17.37 -5.01
N GLU A 22 -0.95 -17.50 -5.35
CA GLU A 22 -1.41 -18.25 -6.50
C GLU A 22 -2.26 -17.35 -7.39
N GLN A 23 -2.06 -17.45 -8.71
CA GLN A 23 -2.94 -16.80 -9.67
C GLN A 23 -4.23 -17.62 -9.80
N ILE A 24 -5.36 -16.97 -9.60
CA ILE A 24 -6.68 -17.60 -9.69
C ILE A 24 -7.54 -16.94 -10.78
N PRO A 25 -8.44 -17.69 -11.44
CA PRO A 25 -9.44 -17.13 -12.34
C PRO A 25 -10.40 -16.18 -11.61
N PHE A 26 -10.91 -15.15 -12.28
CA PHE A 26 -11.85 -14.19 -11.69
C PHE A 26 -13.08 -14.81 -11.00
N LYS A 27 -13.60 -15.93 -11.53
CA LYS A 27 -14.73 -16.65 -10.95
C LYS A 27 -14.47 -17.23 -9.55
N GLN A 28 -13.22 -17.30 -9.13
CA GLN A 28 -12.80 -17.77 -7.80
C GLN A 28 -12.49 -16.62 -6.84
N LEU A 29 -12.60 -15.36 -7.28
CA LEU A 29 -12.41 -14.23 -6.37
C LEU A 29 -13.50 -14.25 -5.30
N GLU A 30 -13.08 -14.19 -4.04
CA GLU A 30 -13.99 -14.05 -2.91
C GLU A 30 -14.25 -12.56 -2.65
N SER A 31 -15.52 -12.19 -2.44
CA SER A 31 -15.96 -10.81 -2.17
C SER A 31 -15.66 -9.78 -3.26
N TRP A 32 -15.11 -10.16 -4.41
CA TRP A 32 -14.99 -9.31 -5.59
C TRP A 32 -15.88 -9.83 -6.71
N SER A 33 -16.49 -8.90 -7.46
CA SER A 33 -17.34 -9.25 -8.59
C SER A 33 -17.35 -8.15 -9.64
N PHE A 34 -17.67 -8.52 -10.88
CA PHE A 34 -18.01 -7.56 -11.93
C PHE A 34 -19.43 -7.04 -11.69
N GLU A 35 -19.58 -5.73 -11.56
CA GLU A 35 -20.87 -5.06 -11.44
C GLU A 35 -21.64 -5.17 -12.77
N SER A 36 -22.91 -5.57 -12.72
CA SER A 36 -23.68 -5.89 -13.93
C SER A 36 -24.00 -4.69 -14.82
N SER A 37 -24.14 -3.50 -14.24
CA SER A 37 -24.47 -2.27 -14.97
C SER A 37 -23.25 -1.63 -15.66
N THR A 38 -22.08 -1.74 -15.05
CA THR A 38 -20.86 -1.03 -15.50
C THR A 38 -19.78 -1.96 -16.05
N GLY A 39 -19.78 -3.22 -15.64
CA GLY A 39 -18.67 -4.16 -15.88
C GLY A 39 -17.45 -3.91 -14.99
N ASN A 40 -17.52 -3.00 -14.00
CA ASN A 40 -16.40 -2.71 -13.11
C ASN A 40 -16.13 -3.86 -12.15
N LEU A 41 -14.86 -4.21 -11.93
CA LEU A 41 -14.49 -5.17 -10.88
C LEU A 41 -14.38 -4.43 -9.54
N ARG A 42 -15.19 -4.83 -8.55
CA ARG A 42 -15.26 -4.14 -7.24
C ARG A 42 -15.38 -5.13 -6.09
N HIS A 43 -14.91 -4.71 -4.91
CA HIS A 43 -15.14 -5.43 -3.66
C HIS A 43 -16.56 -5.17 -3.14
N SER A 44 -17.19 -6.18 -2.55
CA SER A 44 -18.58 -6.18 -2.07
C SER A 44 -18.85 -5.13 -0.97
N THR A 45 -17.81 -4.70 -0.25
CA THR A 45 -17.90 -3.67 0.79
C THR A 45 -17.74 -2.24 0.26
N GLY A 46 -17.39 -2.06 -1.01
CA GLY A 46 -17.04 -0.77 -1.59
C GLY A 46 -15.69 -0.20 -1.15
N LYS A 47 -14.88 -0.95 -0.41
CA LYS A 47 -13.51 -0.57 0.02
C LYS A 47 -12.45 -1.04 -0.97
N PHE A 48 -11.18 -0.78 -0.63
CA PHE A 48 -9.98 -1.08 -1.41
C PHE A 48 -9.95 -0.22 -2.67
N PHE A 49 -10.01 -0.84 -3.85
CA PHE A 49 -9.99 -0.19 -5.14
C PHE A 49 -11.03 -0.86 -6.04
N SER A 50 -11.28 -0.26 -7.20
CA SER A 50 -12.04 -0.83 -8.30
C SER A 50 -11.16 -0.89 -9.56
N ILE A 51 -11.45 -1.82 -10.46
CA ILE A 51 -10.97 -1.77 -11.84
C ILE A 51 -12.10 -1.23 -12.70
N GLU A 52 -11.83 -0.12 -13.39
CA GLU A 52 -12.82 0.63 -14.18
C GLU A 52 -12.28 0.90 -15.58
N GLY A 53 -13.15 1.31 -16.51
CA GLY A 53 -12.75 1.76 -17.84
C GLY A 53 -12.54 3.27 -17.89
N ILE A 54 -11.51 3.73 -18.62
CA ILE A 54 -11.33 5.14 -18.96
C ILE A 54 -11.20 5.27 -20.48
N TRP A 55 -11.73 6.37 -21.00
CA TRP A 55 -11.47 6.86 -22.35
C TRP A 55 -10.55 8.07 -22.25
N VAL A 56 -9.42 8.02 -22.95
CA VAL A 56 -8.46 9.11 -22.99
C VAL A 56 -8.54 9.79 -24.34
N GLU A 57 -8.58 11.12 -24.31
CA GLU A 57 -8.30 11.98 -25.47
C GLU A 57 -7.16 12.93 -25.10
N THR A 58 -6.10 12.95 -25.89
CA THR A 58 -4.91 13.75 -25.59
C THR A 58 -4.22 14.26 -26.85
N ASN A 59 -3.54 15.40 -26.72
CA ASN A 59 -2.64 15.94 -27.73
C ASN A 59 -1.17 15.50 -27.51
N ALA A 60 -0.90 14.65 -26.52
CA ALA A 60 0.44 14.14 -26.22
C ALA A 60 0.72 12.78 -26.88
N GLY A 61 1.91 12.64 -27.45
CA GLY A 61 2.35 11.37 -28.06
C GLY A 61 1.67 11.03 -29.39
N PRO A 62 2.00 9.87 -29.98
CA PRO A 62 1.54 9.50 -31.32
C PRO A 62 0.13 8.88 -31.38
N ILE A 63 -0.45 8.49 -30.24
CA ILE A 63 -1.80 7.91 -30.15
C ILE A 63 -2.67 8.91 -29.38
N HIS A 64 -3.70 9.44 -30.04
CA HIS A 64 -4.50 10.53 -29.51
C HIS A 64 -5.75 10.09 -28.73
N GLN A 65 -6.22 8.86 -28.96
CA GLN A 65 -7.44 8.34 -28.35
C GLN A 65 -7.31 6.84 -28.05
N TRP A 66 -7.72 6.42 -26.85
CA TRP A 66 -7.78 5.01 -26.48
C TRP A 66 -8.69 4.73 -25.29
N SER A 67 -9.10 3.48 -25.15
CA SER A 67 -9.71 2.94 -23.92
C SER A 67 -8.72 2.05 -23.19
N GLN A 68 -8.77 2.07 -21.86
CA GLN A 68 -8.04 1.10 -21.04
C GLN A 68 -8.71 0.87 -19.68
N PRO A 69 -8.39 -0.23 -18.98
CA PRO A 69 -8.64 -0.33 -17.56
C PRO A 69 -7.81 0.67 -16.76
N ILE A 70 -8.33 1.11 -15.62
CA ILE A 70 -7.63 1.86 -14.59
C ILE A 70 -7.96 1.29 -13.22
N ILE A 71 -7.02 1.43 -12.27
CA ILE A 71 -7.28 1.22 -10.85
C ILE A 71 -7.84 2.54 -10.31
N ASN A 72 -9.06 2.50 -9.78
CA ASN A 72 -9.67 3.65 -9.12
C ASN A 72 -9.77 3.39 -7.61
N GLN A 73 -9.12 4.24 -6.82
CA GLN A 73 -9.18 4.21 -5.37
C GLN A 73 -9.37 5.65 -4.87
N PRO A 74 -10.61 6.10 -4.64
CA PRO A 74 -10.91 7.48 -4.25
C PRO A 74 -10.65 7.72 -2.74
N GLU A 75 -9.54 7.21 -2.23
CA GLU A 75 -9.10 7.39 -0.85
C GLU A 75 -7.65 7.86 -0.81
N ILE A 76 -7.37 8.82 0.07
CA ILE A 76 -6.00 9.25 0.35
C ILE A 76 -5.37 8.28 1.35
N GLY A 77 -4.25 7.69 0.96
CA GLY A 77 -3.41 6.89 1.84
C GLY A 77 -2.35 7.72 2.57
N ILE A 78 -1.82 7.16 3.65
CA ILE A 78 -0.67 7.66 4.38
C ILE A 78 0.52 6.75 4.07
N LEU A 79 1.60 7.36 3.57
CA LEU A 79 2.92 6.76 3.44
C LEU A 79 3.88 7.55 4.36
N GLY A 80 4.06 7.04 5.58
CA GLY A 80 4.77 7.73 6.65
C GLY A 80 6.06 7.04 7.02
N ILE A 81 7.15 7.81 7.16
CA ILE A 81 8.42 7.34 7.70
C ILE A 81 8.75 8.15 8.96
N LEU A 82 8.91 7.46 10.08
CA LEU A 82 9.40 8.04 11.32
C LEU A 82 10.91 8.21 11.26
N ALA A 83 11.38 9.37 11.73
CA ALA A 83 12.79 9.64 11.87
C ALA A 83 13.15 9.90 13.34
N LYS A 84 14.32 9.42 13.77
CA LYS A 84 14.86 9.67 15.13
C LYS A 84 16.36 9.83 15.05
N LYS A 85 16.91 10.81 15.78
CA LYS A 85 18.36 10.91 15.98
C LYS A 85 18.82 9.84 16.97
N ILE A 86 19.80 9.04 16.56
CA ILE A 86 20.51 8.05 17.40
C ILE A 86 21.98 8.37 17.23
N ASP A 87 22.66 8.67 18.35
CA ASP A 87 24.08 9.06 18.37
C ASP A 87 24.40 10.21 17.39
N GLY A 88 23.50 11.20 17.33
CA GLY A 88 23.63 12.38 16.46
C GLY A 88 23.23 12.17 15.00
N VAL A 89 23.05 10.92 14.55
CA VAL A 89 22.70 10.58 13.16
C VAL A 89 21.20 10.36 13.03
N LEU A 90 20.58 10.98 12.02
CA LEU A 90 19.15 10.80 11.73
C LEU A 90 18.92 9.41 11.11
N HIS A 91 18.15 8.57 11.80
CA HIS A 91 17.75 7.25 11.34
C HIS A 91 16.28 7.25 10.95
N PHE A 92 15.91 6.39 10.00
CA PHE A 92 14.55 6.21 9.51
C PHE A 92 14.04 4.81 9.86
N LEU A 93 12.85 4.72 10.44
CA LEU A 93 12.26 3.45 10.83
C LEU A 93 11.58 2.79 9.63
N MET A 94 12.22 1.79 9.05
CA MET A 94 11.65 1.04 7.92
C MET A 94 10.86 -0.18 8.41
N GLN A 95 9.93 -0.67 7.60
CA GLN A 95 9.17 -1.90 7.87
C GLN A 95 9.52 -3.00 6.86
N ALA A 96 9.89 -4.19 7.33
CA ALA A 96 9.85 -5.40 6.50
C ALA A 96 8.37 -5.80 6.32
N LYS A 97 7.82 -5.56 5.13
CA LYS A 97 6.39 -5.66 4.84
C LYS A 97 6.14 -6.71 3.76
N MET A 98 5.24 -7.64 4.04
CA MET A 98 4.72 -8.54 3.00
C MET A 98 3.64 -7.83 2.19
N GLU A 99 3.74 -7.93 0.87
CA GLU A 99 2.63 -7.64 -0.04
C GLU A 99 2.56 -8.74 -1.13
N PRO A 100 1.36 -9.20 -1.52
CA PRO A 100 1.22 -10.33 -2.43
C PRO A 100 1.78 -10.07 -3.84
N GLY A 101 1.94 -8.80 -4.23
CA GLY A 101 2.54 -8.40 -5.51
C GLY A 101 4.07 -8.24 -5.47
N ASN A 102 4.71 -8.38 -4.31
CA ASN A 102 6.15 -8.18 -4.18
C ASN A 102 6.93 -9.36 -4.77
N ILE A 103 7.95 -9.04 -5.59
CA ILE A 103 9.01 -10.02 -5.89
C ILE A 103 9.73 -10.33 -4.58
N GLY A 104 9.79 -11.62 -4.21
CA GLY A 104 10.37 -12.05 -2.94
C GLY A 104 9.46 -11.88 -1.71
N VAL A 105 8.17 -11.55 -1.91
CA VAL A 105 7.09 -11.47 -0.90
C VAL A 105 7.25 -10.35 0.12
N VAL A 106 8.39 -10.25 0.79
CA VAL A 106 8.71 -9.22 1.78
C VAL A 106 9.69 -8.21 1.20
N GLN A 107 9.33 -6.93 1.26
CA GLN A 107 10.18 -5.80 0.87
C GLN A 107 10.26 -4.77 2.01
N LEU A 108 11.16 -3.80 1.90
CA LEU A 108 11.16 -2.65 2.81
C LEU A 108 10.09 -1.65 2.37
N GLY A 109 9.18 -1.34 3.29
CA GLY A 109 8.20 -0.27 3.15
C GLY A 109 8.39 0.83 4.20
N PRO A 110 7.59 1.90 4.12
CA PRO A 110 7.54 2.96 5.13
C PRO A 110 7.18 2.44 6.52
N THR A 111 7.40 3.25 7.56
CA THR A 111 6.95 2.92 8.93
C THR A 111 5.45 2.65 8.99
N VAL A 112 4.67 3.49 8.29
CA VAL A 112 3.23 3.39 8.16
C VAL A 112 2.87 3.44 6.69
N GLN A 113 2.14 2.42 6.23
CA GLN A 113 1.50 2.39 4.93
C GLN A 113 0.05 1.96 5.13
N ALA A 114 -0.87 2.92 5.09
CA ALA A 114 -2.28 2.70 5.39
C ALA A 114 -3.21 3.58 4.57
N THR A 115 -4.27 3.00 4.02
CA THR A 115 -5.39 3.72 3.40
C THR A 115 -6.44 4.08 4.43
N ARG A 116 -7.33 5.03 4.11
CA ARG A 116 -8.44 5.43 4.99
C ARG A 116 -9.34 4.25 5.40
N SER A 117 -9.63 3.36 4.46
CA SER A 117 -10.37 2.12 4.71
C SER A 117 -9.70 1.21 5.76
N ASN A 118 -8.37 1.31 5.92
CA ASN A 118 -7.61 0.44 6.80
C ASN A 118 -7.49 0.99 8.23
N TYR A 119 -7.38 2.30 8.42
CA TYR A 119 -7.27 2.89 9.76
C TYR A 119 -8.60 3.32 10.40
N THR A 120 -9.70 3.40 9.63
CA THR A 120 -11.05 3.57 10.18
C THR A 120 -11.63 2.30 10.82
N LEU A 121 -10.78 1.29 11.06
CA LEU A 121 -11.08 0.02 11.76
C LEU A 121 -12.27 -0.75 11.17
N THR A 122 -12.63 -0.51 9.91
CA THR A 122 -13.79 -1.15 9.30
C THR A 122 -13.57 -2.65 9.04
N HIS A 123 -12.39 -3.18 9.38
CA HIS A 123 -12.06 -4.62 9.42
C HIS A 123 -12.05 -5.22 10.84
N LYS A 124 -12.38 -4.45 11.89
CA LYS A 124 -12.17 -4.84 13.31
C LYS A 124 -10.73 -5.28 13.63
N GLY A 125 -9.77 -4.95 12.76
CA GLY A 125 -8.35 -5.25 12.92
C GLY A 125 -7.67 -4.28 13.90
N LYS A 126 -6.40 -4.52 14.23
CA LYS A 126 -5.61 -3.56 15.02
C LYS A 126 -5.22 -2.36 14.17
N THR A 127 -5.13 -1.18 14.78
CA THR A 127 -4.54 -0.01 14.13
C THR A 127 -3.10 -0.33 13.69
N PRO A 128 -2.65 0.16 12.52
CA PRO A 128 -1.25 0.07 12.13
C PRO A 128 -0.36 0.66 13.23
N PRO A 129 0.72 -0.04 13.65
CA PRO A 129 1.66 0.52 14.61
C PRO A 129 2.14 1.90 14.16
N TYR A 130 2.30 2.83 15.12
CA TYR A 130 2.82 4.18 14.89
C TYR A 130 1.93 5.12 14.06
N LEU A 131 0.68 4.74 13.74
CA LEU A 131 -0.23 5.60 12.98
C LEU A 131 -0.46 6.97 13.64
N ASP A 132 -0.54 7.02 14.97
CA ASP A 132 -0.87 8.23 15.73
C ASP A 132 0.11 9.38 15.47
N TYR A 133 1.39 9.07 15.19
CA TYR A 133 2.40 10.07 14.84
C TYR A 133 2.13 10.79 13.50
N PHE A 134 1.29 10.22 12.63
CA PHE A 134 0.94 10.78 11.33
C PHE A 134 -0.49 11.34 11.28
N TRP A 135 -1.35 10.90 12.20
CA TRP A 135 -2.75 11.31 12.25
C TRP A 135 -3.01 12.51 13.18
N ASP A 136 -2.61 12.41 14.45
CA ASP A 136 -2.84 13.46 15.46
C ASP A 136 -1.72 14.51 15.44
N LYS A 137 -0.53 14.14 14.93
CA LYS A 137 0.66 15.00 14.73
C LYS A 137 1.16 15.78 15.97
N SER A 138 0.46 15.71 17.10
CA SER A 138 0.81 16.41 18.35
C SER A 138 2.16 15.98 18.91
N ASP A 139 2.53 14.72 18.68
CA ASP A 139 3.73 14.09 19.22
C ASP A 139 4.86 13.96 18.18
N SER A 140 4.75 14.61 17.02
CA SER A 140 5.75 14.53 15.94
C SER A 140 6.12 15.89 15.36
N THR A 141 7.35 16.01 14.86
CA THR A 141 7.79 17.16 14.05
C THR A 141 7.73 16.75 12.58
N ILE A 142 6.97 17.50 11.78
CA ILE A 142 6.85 17.25 10.35
C ILE A 142 8.13 17.72 9.65
N LEU A 143 8.87 16.78 9.05
CA LEU A 143 10.01 17.09 8.18
C LEU A 143 9.56 17.33 6.73
N LEU A 144 8.58 16.57 6.26
CA LEU A 144 8.00 16.63 4.92
C LEU A 144 6.55 16.13 4.95
N ASP A 145 5.64 16.84 4.28
CA ASP A 145 4.25 16.42 4.06
C ASP A 145 3.79 16.96 2.69
N SER A 146 3.42 16.05 1.77
CA SER A 146 3.00 16.39 0.40
C SER A 146 2.12 15.29 -0.16
N LEU A 147 1.14 15.70 -0.98
CA LEU A 147 0.47 14.80 -1.91
C LEU A 147 1.35 14.66 -3.17
N GLN A 148 1.41 13.46 -3.76
CA GLN A 148 2.18 13.13 -4.97
C GLN A 148 1.28 12.39 -5.95
#